data_AF-A0A7X7MSM1-F1
#
_entry.id   AF-A0A7X7MSM1-F1
#
_cell.length_a   1.000
_cell.length_b   1.000
_cell.length_c   1.000
_cell.angle_alpha   90.00
_cell.angle_beta   90.00
_cell.angle_gamma   90.00
#
_symmetry.space_group_name_H-M   'P 1'
#
loop_
_entity.id
_entity.type
_entity.pdbx_description
1 polymer ?
#
loop_
_entity_poly.entity_id
_entity_poly.type
_entity_poly.pdbx_seq_one_letter_code
_entity_poly.pdbx_strand_id
1 'polypeptide(L)'
;MRFYQKKLFSVLLAIVGASLSAEESGEQRDKVYAKVRAHLMLEFTAIDDTERSSAAWIKQNLGASDEQIRKAMMDIHREAVLTHSNAPEQDSRSLSRMRLEGAIRELWGCADSQTKDFLLDYAASRENDAQIRSLAVSSYLRVADAEEARDILLRFLVGENQMDLGGRSSICRHAQTAFMDADAAKRTAILESLYVALSREENKCNFHVYDDILSELSSDYVHSHQRLAILEKLIDAPPLCKADEFVMPNLTKKLKELQKTQRTTNINTNLSALKERDFNQPLPEEERFALEMPPDAPDAGGTDQEEPAETRCKGVYPLAAVAGLLAVTALWFVFRRKRGSV
;
A
#
# COMPACT_ATOMS: atom_id res chain seq x y z
N MET A 1 18.87 69.12 2.85
CA MET A 1 17.47 68.68 2.64
C MET A 1 17.24 67.80 1.39
N ARG A 2 17.82 68.09 0.20
CA ARG A 2 17.58 67.29 -1.04
C ARG A 2 18.06 65.81 -1.00
N PHE A 3 19.01 65.46 -0.16
CA PHE A 3 19.53 64.08 -0.05
C PHE A 3 18.60 63.12 0.71
N TYR A 4 17.87 63.62 1.72
CA TYR A 4 16.92 62.83 2.49
C TYR A 4 15.66 62.47 1.69
N GLN A 5 15.20 63.37 0.80
CA GLN A 5 14.03 63.10 -0.04
C GLN A 5 14.30 62.02 -1.11
N LYS A 6 15.51 61.94 -1.68
CA LYS A 6 15.86 60.89 -2.65
C LYS A 6 15.92 59.49 -2.02
N LYS A 7 16.44 59.37 -0.80
CA LYS A 7 16.45 58.09 -0.07
C LYS A 7 15.03 57.65 0.33
N LEU A 8 14.19 58.58 0.80
CA LEU A 8 12.80 58.26 1.15
C LEU A 8 11.99 57.78 -0.07
N PHE A 9 12.19 58.43 -1.23
CA PHE A 9 11.49 58.08 -2.46
C PHE A 9 11.92 56.71 -3.01
N SER A 10 13.20 56.36 -2.91
CA SER A 10 13.72 55.04 -3.30
C SER A 10 13.19 53.91 -2.42
N VAL A 11 13.00 54.15 -1.11
CA VAL A 11 12.43 53.17 -0.19
C VAL A 11 10.94 52.98 -0.45
N LEU A 12 10.20 54.07 -0.70
CA LEU A 12 8.78 54.00 -1.07
C LEU A 12 8.54 53.24 -2.39
N LEU A 13 9.38 53.45 -3.41
CA LEU A 13 9.32 52.70 -4.66
C LEU A 13 9.62 51.20 -4.47
N ALA A 14 10.57 50.85 -3.60
CA ALA A 14 10.87 49.46 -3.29
C ALA A 14 9.71 48.77 -2.54
N ILE A 15 9.05 49.48 -1.62
CA ILE A 15 7.88 48.97 -0.89
C ILE A 15 6.69 48.79 -1.85
N VAL A 16 6.39 49.78 -2.69
CA VAL A 16 5.29 49.69 -3.66
C VAL A 16 5.55 48.60 -4.70
N GLY A 17 6.79 48.46 -5.19
CA GLY A 17 7.18 47.38 -6.08
C GLY A 17 7.08 45.99 -5.43
N ALA A 18 7.46 45.86 -4.15
CA ALA A 18 7.30 44.63 -3.40
C ALA A 18 5.82 44.30 -3.14
N SER A 19 4.97 45.30 -2.87
CA SER A 19 3.53 45.12 -2.69
C SER A 19 2.82 44.71 -3.98
N LEU A 20 3.12 45.34 -5.11
CA LEU A 20 2.55 44.98 -6.42
C LEU A 20 2.99 43.58 -6.86
N SER A 21 4.26 43.22 -6.65
CA SER A 21 4.76 41.87 -6.93
C SER A 21 4.17 40.82 -5.97
N ALA A 22 3.93 41.17 -4.70
CA ALA A 22 3.22 40.32 -3.75
C ALA A 22 1.75 40.10 -4.14
N GLU A 23 1.10 41.11 -4.71
CA GLU A 23 -0.29 41.06 -5.18
C GLU A 23 -0.43 40.23 -6.47
N GLU A 24 0.43 40.46 -7.48
CA GLU A 24 0.50 39.63 -8.69
C GLU A 24 0.84 38.17 -8.38
N SER A 25 1.75 37.93 -7.44
CA SER A 25 2.09 36.56 -6.99
C SER A 25 1.00 35.92 -6.13
N GLY A 26 0.17 36.71 -5.43
CA GLY A 26 -1.04 36.23 -4.75
C GLY A 26 -2.10 35.77 -5.74
N GLU A 27 -2.45 36.63 -6.69
CA GLU A 27 -3.46 36.34 -7.71
C GLU A 27 -3.09 35.12 -8.57
N GLN A 28 -1.82 35.00 -8.94
CA GLN A 28 -1.33 33.84 -9.70
C GLN A 28 -1.40 32.55 -8.87
N ARG A 29 -1.12 32.60 -7.56
CA ARG A 29 -1.25 31.43 -6.67
C ARG A 29 -2.69 30.95 -6.55
N ASP A 30 -3.65 31.88 -6.47
CA ASP A 30 -5.07 31.54 -6.37
C ASP A 30 -5.61 30.94 -7.68
N LYS A 31 -5.16 31.45 -8.84
CA LYS A 31 -5.50 30.87 -10.16
C LYS A 31 -4.99 29.42 -10.30
N VAL A 32 -3.76 29.16 -9.87
CA VAL A 32 -3.18 27.80 -9.93
C VAL A 32 -3.94 26.85 -9.01
N TYR A 33 -4.21 27.26 -7.77
CA TYR A 33 -5.02 26.45 -6.83
C TYR A 33 -6.40 26.13 -7.40
N ALA A 34 -7.12 27.12 -7.96
CA ALA A 34 -8.43 26.91 -8.55
C ALA A 34 -8.38 25.92 -9.73
N LYS A 35 -7.34 26.01 -10.57
CA LYS A 35 -7.11 25.09 -11.69
C LYS A 35 -6.86 23.66 -11.20
N VAL A 36 -6.00 23.48 -10.19
CA VAL A 36 -5.71 22.17 -9.59
C VAL A 36 -6.97 21.56 -8.99
N ARG A 37 -7.72 22.33 -8.20
CA ARG A 37 -8.95 21.85 -7.56
C ARG A 37 -10.00 21.44 -8.59
N ALA A 38 -10.21 22.25 -9.64
CA ALA A 38 -11.15 21.92 -10.71
C ALA A 38 -10.74 20.64 -11.46
N HIS A 39 -9.44 20.48 -11.75
CA HIS A 39 -8.89 19.28 -12.37
C HIS A 39 -9.12 18.02 -11.52
N LEU A 40 -8.74 18.06 -10.24
CA LEU A 40 -8.92 16.94 -9.32
C LEU A 40 -10.40 16.56 -9.12
N MET A 41 -11.30 17.54 -9.04
CA MET A 41 -12.74 17.31 -8.92
C MET A 41 -13.33 16.52 -10.11
N LEU A 42 -12.74 16.65 -11.30
CA LEU A 42 -13.11 15.89 -12.49
C LEU A 42 -12.45 14.50 -12.50
N GLU A 43 -11.12 14.47 -12.36
CA GLU A 43 -10.34 13.22 -12.44
C GLU A 43 -10.76 12.21 -11.38
N PHE A 44 -11.04 12.63 -10.13
CA PHE A 44 -11.51 11.69 -9.11
C PHE A 44 -12.85 11.02 -9.42
N THR A 45 -13.62 11.55 -10.37
CA THR A 45 -14.89 10.98 -10.82
C THR A 45 -14.81 10.32 -12.20
N ALA A 46 -13.64 10.37 -12.84
CA ALA A 46 -13.40 9.72 -14.12
C ALA A 46 -13.43 8.19 -13.98
N ILE A 47 -13.81 7.51 -15.06
CA ILE A 47 -13.96 6.05 -15.10
C ILE A 47 -12.63 5.34 -15.41
N ASP A 48 -11.68 6.05 -16.02
CA ASP A 48 -10.40 5.51 -16.48
C ASP A 48 -9.28 5.71 -15.43
N ASP A 49 -8.19 4.97 -15.58
CA ASP A 49 -7.06 5.00 -14.65
C ASP A 49 -6.42 6.39 -14.61
N THR A 50 -6.34 6.99 -13.43
CA THR A 50 -6.15 8.44 -13.30
C THR A 50 -4.72 8.81 -12.93
N GLU A 51 -3.76 8.43 -13.78
CA GLU A 51 -2.39 8.99 -13.75
C GLU A 51 -2.42 10.52 -13.68
N ARG A 52 -3.44 11.13 -14.32
CA ARG A 52 -3.69 12.58 -14.33
C ARG A 52 -4.08 13.17 -12.98
N SER A 53 -4.54 12.35 -12.03
CA SER A 53 -4.82 12.78 -10.66
C SER A 53 -3.58 12.76 -9.76
N SER A 54 -2.48 12.15 -10.22
CA SER A 54 -1.24 12.07 -9.46
C SER A 54 -0.61 13.46 -9.26
N ALA A 55 -0.03 13.68 -8.07
CA ALA A 55 0.68 14.92 -7.78
C ALA A 55 1.84 15.18 -8.76
N ALA A 56 2.52 14.13 -9.22
CA ALA A 56 3.60 14.25 -10.21
C ALA A 56 3.11 14.86 -11.52
N TRP A 57 1.99 14.34 -12.06
CA TRP A 57 1.39 14.88 -13.27
C TRP A 57 0.94 16.32 -13.07
N ILE A 58 0.31 16.63 -11.93
CA ILE A 58 -0.20 17.98 -11.62
C ILE A 58 0.95 18.99 -11.50
N LYS A 59 2.05 18.64 -10.83
CA LYS A 59 3.26 19.46 -10.76
C LYS A 59 3.79 19.79 -12.16
N GLN A 60 3.92 18.76 -13.00
CA GLN A 60 4.47 18.90 -14.34
C GLN A 60 3.58 19.71 -15.29
N ASN A 61 2.26 19.54 -15.22
CA ASN A 61 1.33 20.07 -16.23
C ASN A 61 0.59 21.33 -15.78
N LEU A 62 0.39 21.51 -14.47
CA LEU A 62 -0.34 22.65 -13.90
C LEU A 62 0.57 23.65 -13.17
N GLY A 63 1.86 23.34 -12.99
CA GLY A 63 2.83 24.22 -12.34
C GLY A 63 2.51 24.49 -10.86
N ALA A 64 1.83 23.54 -10.21
CA ALA A 64 1.42 23.67 -8.82
C ALA A 64 2.50 23.16 -7.86
N SER A 65 2.60 23.78 -6.69
CA SER A 65 3.43 23.27 -5.59
C SER A 65 2.73 22.16 -4.81
N ASP A 66 3.50 21.37 -4.06
CA ASP A 66 2.94 20.34 -3.16
C ASP A 66 1.93 20.95 -2.17
N GLU A 67 2.22 22.15 -1.63
CA GLU A 67 1.30 22.89 -0.77
C GLU A 67 -0.06 23.14 -1.44
N GLN A 68 -0.07 23.60 -2.69
CA GLN A 68 -1.30 23.90 -3.42
C GLN A 68 -2.10 22.62 -3.73
N ILE A 69 -1.40 21.53 -4.09
CA ILE A 69 -2.02 20.22 -4.37
C ILE A 69 -2.63 19.65 -3.09
N ARG A 70 -1.86 19.61 -2.00
CA ARG A 70 -2.31 19.12 -0.69
C ARG A 70 -3.50 19.91 -0.20
N LYS A 71 -3.45 21.25 -0.26
CA LYS A 71 -4.58 22.12 0.10
C LYS A 71 -5.83 21.76 -0.71
N ALA A 72 -5.70 21.62 -2.03
CA ALA A 72 -6.83 21.26 -2.89
C ALA A 72 -7.40 19.87 -2.53
N MET A 73 -6.57 18.86 -2.31
CA MET A 73 -7.01 17.52 -1.89
C MET A 73 -7.72 17.54 -0.53
N MET A 74 -7.19 18.27 0.45
CA MET A 74 -7.79 18.39 1.78
C MET A 74 -9.13 19.13 1.75
N ASP A 75 -9.26 20.15 0.92
CA ASP A 75 -10.52 20.86 0.73
C ASP A 75 -11.56 19.98 0.02
N ILE A 76 -11.16 19.26 -1.04
CA ILE A 76 -12.01 18.26 -1.72
C ILE A 76 -12.48 17.19 -0.73
N HIS A 77 -11.57 16.66 0.09
CA HIS A 77 -11.89 15.70 1.14
C HIS A 77 -12.95 16.25 2.11
N ARG A 78 -12.74 17.45 2.66
CA ARG A 78 -13.65 18.07 3.63
C ARG A 78 -15.05 18.28 3.04
N GLU A 79 -15.12 18.79 1.82
CA GLU A 79 -16.39 18.98 1.12
C GLU A 79 -17.08 17.65 0.78
N ALA A 80 -16.31 16.64 0.38
CA ALA A 80 -16.81 15.32 0.07
C ALA A 80 -17.42 14.63 1.31
N VAL A 81 -16.77 14.73 2.48
CA VAL A 81 -17.33 14.24 3.75
C VAL A 81 -18.68 14.91 4.04
N LEU A 82 -18.73 16.25 3.99
CA LEU A 82 -19.97 16.99 4.25
C LEU A 82 -21.08 16.64 3.26
N THR A 83 -20.73 16.49 1.98
CA THR A 83 -21.70 16.13 0.93
C THR A 83 -22.19 14.70 1.13
N HIS A 84 -21.30 13.75 1.41
CA HIS A 84 -21.66 12.35 1.56
C HIS A 84 -22.64 12.12 2.72
N SER A 85 -22.45 12.84 3.83
CA SER A 85 -23.34 12.77 5.00
C SER A 85 -24.71 13.41 4.78
N ASN A 86 -24.80 14.44 3.93
CA ASN A 86 -26.01 15.25 3.80
C ASN A 86 -26.77 15.07 2.46
N ALA A 87 -26.17 14.39 1.48
CA ALA A 87 -26.76 14.27 0.14
C ALA A 87 -27.97 13.32 0.14
N PRO A 88 -29.17 13.80 -0.27
CA PRO A 88 -30.36 12.96 -0.35
C PRO A 88 -30.28 11.96 -1.51
N GLU A 89 -29.61 12.35 -2.60
CA GLU A 89 -29.55 11.59 -3.85
C GLU A 89 -28.38 10.59 -3.85
N GLN A 90 -28.62 9.41 -4.43
CA GLN A 90 -27.63 8.34 -4.53
C GLN A 90 -26.44 8.74 -5.41
N ASP A 91 -26.67 9.49 -6.49
CA ASP A 91 -25.61 9.90 -7.42
C ASP A 91 -24.65 10.89 -6.76
N SER A 92 -25.19 11.87 -6.03
CA SER A 92 -24.39 12.82 -5.24
C SER A 92 -23.58 12.12 -4.14
N ARG A 93 -24.16 11.12 -3.47
CA ARG A 93 -23.42 10.27 -2.51
C ARG A 93 -22.31 9.45 -3.18
N SER A 94 -22.54 8.98 -4.40
CA SER A 94 -21.54 8.20 -5.15
C SER A 94 -20.39 9.08 -5.64
N LEU A 95 -20.69 10.27 -6.17
CA LEU A 95 -19.69 11.25 -6.61
C LEU A 95 -18.84 11.75 -5.43
N SER A 96 -19.47 12.08 -4.30
CA SER A 96 -18.76 12.47 -3.09
C SER A 96 -17.87 11.36 -2.55
N ARG A 97 -18.33 10.09 -2.58
CA ARG A 97 -17.48 8.95 -2.19
C ARG A 97 -16.25 8.83 -3.09
N MET A 98 -16.40 8.91 -4.41
CA MET A 98 -15.26 8.82 -5.34
C MET A 98 -14.24 9.95 -5.11
N ARG A 99 -14.71 11.16 -4.83
CA ARG A 99 -13.85 12.30 -4.47
C ARG A 99 -13.13 12.11 -3.15
N LEU A 100 -13.82 11.56 -2.16
CA LEU A 100 -13.24 11.23 -0.86
C LEU A 100 -12.13 10.19 -0.99
N GLU A 101 -12.41 9.07 -1.68
CA GLU A 101 -11.45 8.01 -1.96
C GLU A 101 -10.25 8.53 -2.77
N GLY A 102 -10.50 9.32 -3.82
CA GLY A 102 -9.45 9.91 -4.66
C GLY A 102 -8.54 10.87 -3.88
N ALA A 103 -9.12 11.75 -3.07
CA ALA A 103 -8.35 12.68 -2.24
C ALA A 103 -7.43 11.93 -1.26
N ILE A 104 -7.96 10.97 -0.49
CA ILE A 104 -7.15 10.17 0.45
C ILE A 104 -6.07 9.38 -0.29
N ARG A 105 -6.44 8.73 -1.41
CA ARG A 105 -5.53 7.88 -2.18
C ARG A 105 -4.35 8.65 -2.76
N GLU A 106 -4.52 9.90 -3.19
CA GLU A 106 -3.47 10.66 -3.89
C GLU A 106 -2.63 11.58 -2.98
N LEU A 107 -3.02 11.76 -1.71
CA LEU A 107 -2.30 12.63 -0.77
C LEU A 107 -0.81 12.30 -0.63
N TRP A 108 -0.43 11.01 -0.72
CA TRP A 108 0.97 10.57 -0.70
C TRP A 108 1.87 11.35 -1.68
N GLY A 109 1.38 11.75 -2.86
CA GLY A 109 2.21 12.37 -3.89
C GLY A 109 2.70 13.79 -3.54
N CYS A 110 2.12 14.38 -2.49
CA CYS A 110 2.45 15.70 -1.95
C CYS A 110 2.61 15.67 -0.42
N ALA A 111 2.92 14.50 0.14
CA ALA A 111 2.95 14.31 1.58
C ALA A 111 4.13 15.01 2.25
N ASP A 112 3.80 15.69 3.34
CA ASP A 112 4.70 16.20 4.37
C ASP A 112 4.31 15.58 5.73
N SER A 113 4.94 16.03 6.82
CA SER A 113 4.62 15.55 8.16
C SER A 113 3.14 15.74 8.51
N GLN A 114 2.54 16.88 8.16
CA GLN A 114 1.13 17.15 8.41
C GLN A 114 0.21 16.18 7.65
N THR A 115 0.57 15.83 6.42
CA THR A 115 -0.17 14.88 5.60
C THR A 115 -0.08 13.46 6.18
N LYS A 116 1.11 13.06 6.63
CA LYS A 116 1.35 11.78 7.31
C LYS A 116 0.52 11.67 8.58
N ASP A 117 0.55 12.68 9.44
CA ASP A 117 -0.25 12.74 10.68
C ASP A 117 -1.74 12.62 10.39
N PHE A 118 -2.24 13.38 9.41
CA PHE A 118 -3.63 13.31 8.98
C PHE A 118 -4.02 11.90 8.49
N LEU A 119 -3.21 11.26 7.66
CA LEU A 119 -3.48 9.91 7.14
C LEU A 119 -3.51 8.87 8.28
N LEU A 120 -2.60 8.98 9.25
CA LEU A 120 -2.58 8.11 10.43
C LEU A 120 -3.83 8.28 11.29
N ASP A 121 -4.20 9.52 11.61
CA ASP A 121 -5.38 9.83 12.41
C ASP A 121 -6.66 9.39 11.71
N TYR A 122 -6.75 9.62 10.39
CA TYR A 122 -7.87 9.18 9.57
C TYR A 122 -8.01 7.65 9.58
N ALA A 123 -6.89 6.93 9.40
CA ALA A 123 -6.88 5.47 9.46
C ALA A 123 -7.21 4.93 10.87
N ALA A 124 -6.78 5.63 11.92
CA ALA A 124 -6.99 5.23 13.32
C ALA A 124 -8.44 5.40 13.79
N SER A 125 -9.17 6.41 13.30
CA SER A 125 -10.55 6.67 13.71
C SER A 125 -11.51 5.58 13.23
N ARG A 126 -12.13 4.87 14.18
CA ARG A 126 -13.11 3.81 13.88
C ARG A 126 -14.46 4.34 13.39
N GLU A 127 -14.69 5.65 13.48
CA GLU A 127 -15.89 6.31 12.94
C GLU A 127 -15.83 6.45 11.42
N ASN A 128 -14.61 6.40 10.84
CA ASN A 128 -14.41 6.48 9.40
C ASN A 128 -14.75 5.16 8.70
N ASP A 129 -15.18 5.25 7.44
CA ASP A 129 -15.47 4.10 6.59
C ASP A 129 -14.24 3.17 6.48
N ALA A 130 -14.44 1.87 6.73
CA ALA A 130 -13.36 0.90 6.81
C ALA A 130 -12.52 0.80 5.53
N GLN A 131 -13.14 0.96 4.35
CA GLN A 131 -12.44 0.94 3.07
C GLN A 131 -11.59 2.20 2.88
N ILE A 132 -12.07 3.36 3.34
CA ILE A 132 -11.32 4.61 3.21
C ILE A 132 -10.20 4.66 4.25
N ARG A 133 -10.40 4.07 5.43
CA ARG A 133 -9.34 3.86 6.41
C ARG A 133 -8.20 3.00 5.85
N SER A 134 -8.50 1.91 5.13
CA SER A 134 -7.44 1.10 4.49
C SER A 134 -6.75 1.85 3.34
N LEU A 135 -7.47 2.70 2.60
CA LEU A 135 -6.86 3.59 1.61
C LEU A 135 -5.92 4.62 2.25
N ALA A 136 -6.25 5.14 3.44
CA ALA A 136 -5.35 6.03 4.17
C ALA A 136 -4.05 5.32 4.60
N VAL A 137 -4.14 4.06 5.06
CA VAL A 137 -2.96 3.21 5.31
C VAL A 137 -2.15 3.01 4.02
N SER A 138 -2.80 2.74 2.89
CA SER A 138 -2.14 2.61 1.60
C SER A 138 -1.36 3.87 1.21
N SER A 139 -2.02 5.03 1.27
CA SER A 139 -1.44 6.33 0.94
C SER A 139 -0.23 6.63 1.85
N TYR A 140 -0.36 6.39 3.16
CA TYR A 140 0.75 6.55 4.10
C TYR A 140 1.92 5.62 3.77
N LEU A 141 1.64 4.33 3.53
CA LEU A 141 2.66 3.33 3.21
C LEU A 141 3.50 3.69 1.98
N ARG A 142 2.96 4.46 1.01
CA ARG A 142 3.74 4.89 -0.17
C ARG A 142 4.87 5.85 0.18
N VAL A 143 4.69 6.69 1.20
CA VAL A 143 5.67 7.71 1.63
C VAL A 143 6.37 7.38 2.95
N ALA A 144 5.98 6.28 3.59
CA ALA A 144 6.61 5.80 4.81
C ALA A 144 8.08 5.43 4.56
N ASP A 145 8.96 5.71 5.51
CA ASP A 145 10.26 5.03 5.62
C ASP A 145 10.10 3.61 6.19
N ALA A 146 11.21 2.91 6.46
CA ALA A 146 11.20 1.55 6.99
C ALA A 146 10.55 1.44 8.39
N GLU A 147 10.88 2.36 9.30
CA GLU A 147 10.37 2.36 10.67
C GLU A 147 8.87 2.70 10.68
N GLU A 148 8.49 3.73 9.93
CA GLU A 148 7.10 4.13 9.74
C GLU A 148 6.27 3.02 9.08
N ALA A 149 6.84 2.28 8.12
CA ALA A 149 6.18 1.15 7.46
C ALA A 149 5.96 -0.01 8.42
N ARG A 150 6.95 -0.36 9.26
CA ARG A 150 6.77 -1.35 10.32
C ARG A 150 5.64 -0.93 11.26
N ASP A 151 5.71 0.29 11.77
CA ASP A 151 4.80 0.77 12.82
C ASP A 151 3.36 0.82 12.34
N ILE A 152 3.11 1.32 11.12
CA ILE A 152 1.76 1.37 10.56
C ILE A 152 1.21 -0.04 10.30
N LEU A 153 2.02 -0.95 9.76
CA LEU A 153 1.57 -2.33 9.50
C LEU A 153 1.24 -3.04 10.81
N LEU A 154 2.11 -2.96 11.82
CA LEU A 154 1.84 -3.57 13.12
C LEU A 154 0.61 -2.97 13.78
N ARG A 155 0.44 -1.65 13.75
CA ARG A 155 -0.70 -0.95 14.34
C ARG A 155 -2.03 -1.43 13.77
N PHE A 156 -2.13 -1.64 12.46
CA PHE A 156 -3.40 -1.95 11.78
C PHE A 156 -3.60 -3.44 11.45
N LEU A 157 -2.57 -4.27 11.49
CA LEU A 157 -2.70 -5.72 11.28
C LEU A 157 -2.81 -6.52 12.59
N VAL A 158 -2.14 -6.09 13.66
CA VAL A 158 -2.09 -6.84 14.93
C VAL A 158 -2.25 -6.00 16.20
N GLY A 159 -2.19 -4.67 16.10
CA GLY A 159 -2.20 -3.74 17.22
C GLY A 159 -3.59 -3.24 17.65
N GLU A 160 -3.64 -2.18 18.44
CA GLU A 160 -4.86 -1.62 19.03
C GLU A 160 -5.88 -1.11 17.98
N ASN A 161 -5.38 -0.66 16.83
CA ASN A 161 -6.20 -0.19 15.72
C ASN A 161 -6.43 -1.27 14.66
N GLN A 162 -6.25 -2.56 15.00
CA GLN A 162 -6.41 -3.68 14.08
C GLN A 162 -7.69 -3.55 13.24
N MET A 163 -7.53 -3.67 11.93
CA MET A 163 -8.65 -3.64 10.99
C MET A 163 -9.48 -4.92 11.09
N ASP A 164 -10.72 -4.83 10.59
CA ASP A 164 -11.55 -6.01 10.38
C ASP A 164 -10.95 -6.95 9.32
N LEU A 165 -11.60 -8.10 9.12
CA LEU A 165 -11.15 -9.12 8.17
C LEU A 165 -10.83 -8.53 6.78
N GLY A 166 -11.74 -7.72 6.24
CA GLY A 166 -11.61 -7.11 4.92
C GLY A 166 -10.52 -6.04 4.85
N GLY A 167 -10.40 -5.22 5.90
CA GLY A 167 -9.37 -4.20 6.01
C GLY A 167 -7.97 -4.79 6.14
N ARG A 168 -7.77 -5.86 6.93
CA ARG A 168 -6.46 -6.56 7.00
C ARG A 168 -6.05 -7.15 5.65
N SER A 169 -6.98 -7.82 4.96
CA SER A 169 -6.77 -8.30 3.59
C SER A 169 -6.38 -7.17 2.62
N SER A 170 -7.03 -6.00 2.75
CA SER A 170 -6.72 -4.82 1.92
C SER A 170 -5.32 -4.27 2.22
N ILE A 171 -4.97 -4.13 3.51
CA ILE A 171 -3.65 -3.66 3.94
C ILE A 171 -2.53 -4.58 3.43
N CYS A 172 -2.73 -5.90 3.42
CA CYS A 172 -1.73 -6.83 2.86
C CYS A 172 -1.45 -6.53 1.37
N ARG A 173 -2.50 -6.26 0.59
CA ARG A 173 -2.35 -5.89 -0.84
C ARG A 173 -1.71 -4.52 -1.00
N HIS A 174 -2.05 -3.55 -0.15
CA HIS A 174 -1.40 -2.25 -0.14
C HIS A 174 0.10 -2.34 0.20
N ALA A 175 0.45 -3.22 1.15
CA ALA A 175 1.83 -3.52 1.49
C ALA A 175 2.60 -4.13 0.31
N GLN A 176 1.98 -5.05 -0.45
CA GLN A 176 2.56 -5.59 -1.68
C GLN A 176 2.87 -4.49 -2.70
N THR A 177 1.94 -3.56 -2.93
CA THR A 177 2.17 -2.41 -3.83
C THR A 177 3.32 -1.54 -3.32
N ALA A 178 3.32 -1.18 -2.03
CA ALA A 178 4.39 -0.38 -1.44
C ALA A 178 5.76 -1.08 -1.48
N PHE A 179 5.80 -2.41 -1.39
CA PHE A 179 7.02 -3.20 -1.49
C PHE A 179 7.68 -3.08 -2.88
N MET A 180 6.87 -3.08 -3.95
CA MET A 180 7.39 -3.00 -5.32
C MET A 180 8.18 -1.72 -5.57
N ASP A 181 7.70 -0.60 -5.04
CA ASP A 181 8.30 0.73 -5.20
C ASP A 181 9.37 1.06 -4.13
N ALA A 182 9.52 0.22 -3.11
CA ALA A 182 10.36 0.48 -1.94
C ALA A 182 11.85 0.19 -2.14
N ASP A 183 12.67 0.88 -1.35
CA ASP A 183 14.07 0.52 -1.13
C ASP A 183 14.22 -0.77 -0.29
N ALA A 184 15.46 -1.24 -0.13
CA ALA A 184 15.73 -2.49 0.58
C ALA A 184 15.29 -2.45 2.05
N ALA A 185 15.53 -1.36 2.78
CA ALA A 185 15.20 -1.27 4.20
C ALA A 185 13.67 -1.34 4.41
N LYS A 186 12.92 -0.59 3.61
CA LYS A 186 11.46 -0.61 3.66
C LYS A 186 10.87 -1.94 3.19
N ARG A 187 11.47 -2.59 2.18
CA ARG A 187 11.08 -3.95 1.78
C ARG A 187 11.24 -4.96 2.93
N THR A 188 12.36 -4.91 3.64
CA THR A 188 12.59 -5.74 4.83
C THR A 188 11.56 -5.46 5.92
N ALA A 189 11.31 -4.18 6.24
CA ALA A 189 10.31 -3.80 7.24
C ALA A 189 8.90 -4.30 6.89
N ILE A 190 8.51 -4.22 5.62
CA ILE A 190 7.23 -4.74 5.14
C ILE A 190 7.17 -6.27 5.32
N LEU A 191 8.18 -7.00 4.87
CA LEU A 191 8.21 -8.47 4.96
C LEU A 191 8.13 -8.96 6.41
N GLU A 192 9.01 -8.44 7.27
CA GLU A 192 9.06 -8.85 8.69
C GLU A 192 7.74 -8.53 9.40
N SER A 193 7.13 -7.37 9.12
CA SER A 193 5.81 -7.02 9.64
C SER A 193 4.72 -7.98 9.18
N LEU A 194 4.73 -8.39 7.91
CA LEU A 194 3.78 -9.36 7.38
C LEU A 194 4.00 -10.77 7.94
N TYR A 195 5.24 -11.20 8.23
CA TYR A 195 5.50 -12.48 8.90
C TYR A 195 4.94 -12.50 10.32
N VAL A 196 5.20 -11.43 11.08
CA VAL A 196 4.69 -11.27 12.44
C VAL A 196 3.16 -11.21 12.43
N ALA A 197 2.56 -10.51 11.47
CA ALA A 197 1.12 -10.45 11.31
C ALA A 197 0.50 -11.80 10.94
N LEU A 198 1.06 -12.51 9.95
CA LEU A 198 0.61 -13.83 9.53
C LEU A 198 0.63 -14.85 10.68
N SER A 199 1.68 -14.85 11.49
CA SER A 199 1.81 -15.78 12.63
C SER A 199 0.69 -15.66 13.68
N ARG A 200 -0.02 -14.53 13.66
CA ARG A 200 -1.14 -14.19 14.55
C ARG A 200 -2.49 -14.24 13.85
N GLU A 201 -2.53 -14.53 12.55
CA GLU A 201 -3.79 -14.59 11.81
C GLU A 201 -4.52 -15.89 12.13
N GLU A 202 -5.78 -15.76 12.53
CA GLU A 202 -6.65 -16.88 12.91
C GLU A 202 -7.66 -17.20 11.81
N ASN A 203 -7.89 -16.28 10.86
CA ASN A 203 -8.82 -16.46 9.76
C ASN A 203 -8.11 -17.13 8.59
N LYS A 204 -8.62 -18.29 8.18
CA LYS A 204 -8.09 -19.10 7.07
C LYS A 204 -8.12 -18.34 5.76
N CYS A 205 -9.19 -17.59 5.52
CA CYS A 205 -9.32 -16.75 4.33
C CYS A 205 -8.27 -15.63 4.28
N ASN A 206 -7.92 -15.00 5.41
CA ASN A 206 -6.84 -14.03 5.44
C ASN A 206 -5.47 -14.69 5.31
N PHE A 207 -5.22 -15.81 6.00
CA PHE A 207 -3.98 -16.57 5.82
C PHE A 207 -3.73 -16.85 4.34
N HIS A 208 -4.77 -17.25 3.59
CA HIS A 208 -4.64 -17.47 2.15
C HIS A 208 -4.13 -16.22 1.39
N VAL A 209 -4.61 -15.02 1.75
CA VAL A 209 -4.15 -13.76 1.15
C VAL A 209 -2.70 -13.45 1.51
N TYR A 210 -2.33 -13.58 2.79
CA TYR A 210 -0.94 -13.41 3.23
C TYR A 210 -0.02 -14.42 2.53
N ASP A 211 -0.41 -15.69 2.47
CA ASP A 211 0.40 -16.77 1.92
C ASP A 211 0.68 -16.56 0.43
N ASP A 212 -0.33 -16.14 -0.34
CA ASP A 212 -0.15 -15.85 -1.76
C ASP A 212 0.80 -14.67 -1.97
N ILE A 213 0.62 -13.58 -1.22
CA ILE A 213 1.48 -12.38 -1.32
C ILE A 213 2.91 -12.71 -0.87
N LEU A 214 3.09 -13.28 0.32
CA LEU A 214 4.42 -13.56 0.86
C LEU A 214 5.18 -14.61 0.03
N SER A 215 4.46 -15.56 -0.60
CA SER A 215 5.09 -16.51 -1.53
C SER A 215 5.62 -15.83 -2.79
N GLU A 216 5.01 -14.74 -3.24
CA GLU A 216 5.49 -13.94 -4.36
C GLU A 216 6.68 -13.07 -3.95
N LEU A 217 6.64 -12.50 -2.74
CA LEU A 217 7.61 -11.50 -2.30
C LEU A 217 8.89 -12.06 -1.67
N SER A 218 8.88 -13.30 -1.14
CA SER A 218 10.00 -13.83 -0.38
C SER A 218 10.22 -15.33 -0.59
N SER A 219 11.39 -15.67 -1.11
CA SER A 219 11.88 -17.06 -1.16
C SER A 219 12.03 -17.67 0.23
N ASP A 220 12.46 -16.87 1.21
CA ASP A 220 12.69 -17.35 2.57
C ASP A 220 11.39 -17.76 3.22
N TYR A 221 10.30 -17.03 2.98
CA TYR A 221 8.97 -17.43 3.42
C TYR A 221 8.53 -18.75 2.78
N VAL A 222 8.70 -18.90 1.47
CA VAL A 222 8.25 -20.08 0.71
C VAL A 222 8.81 -21.37 1.30
N HIS A 223 10.09 -21.34 1.70
CA HIS A 223 10.83 -22.49 2.22
C HIS A 223 10.95 -22.52 3.75
N SER A 224 10.23 -21.63 4.45
CA SER A 224 10.34 -21.50 5.90
C SER A 224 9.65 -22.62 6.66
N HIS A 225 10.25 -22.99 7.80
CA HIS A 225 9.60 -23.87 8.78
C HIS A 225 8.33 -23.24 9.37
N GLN A 226 8.34 -21.92 9.56
CA GLN A 226 7.24 -21.18 10.19
C GLN A 226 5.98 -21.19 9.31
N ARG A 227 6.11 -21.06 7.98
CA ARG A 227 4.96 -21.18 7.07
C ARG A 227 4.19 -22.48 7.25
N LEU A 228 4.91 -23.62 7.30
CA LEU A 228 4.31 -24.93 7.53
C LEU A 228 3.63 -25.00 8.90
N ALA A 229 4.33 -24.61 9.97
CA ALA A 229 3.81 -24.66 11.33
C ALA A 229 2.55 -23.80 11.52
N ILE A 230 2.51 -22.61 10.92
CA ILE A 230 1.32 -21.74 10.95
C ILE A 230 0.16 -22.43 10.22
N LEU A 231 0.38 -22.97 9.02
CA LEU A 231 -0.68 -23.63 8.26
C LEU A 231 -1.22 -24.89 8.95
N GLU A 232 -0.35 -25.72 9.54
CA GLU A 232 -0.74 -26.89 10.32
C GLU A 232 -1.66 -26.52 11.47
N LYS A 233 -1.22 -25.54 12.30
CA LYS A 233 -2.04 -25.02 13.40
C LYS A 233 -3.40 -24.49 12.91
N LEU A 234 -3.39 -23.79 11.78
CA LEU A 234 -4.57 -23.09 11.28
C LEU A 234 -5.64 -24.03 10.70
N ILE A 235 -5.22 -25.11 10.04
CA ILE A 235 -6.12 -26.13 9.48
C ILE A 235 -6.91 -26.85 10.58
N ASP A 236 -6.27 -27.14 11.71
CA ASP A 236 -6.90 -27.84 12.83
C ASP A 236 -7.87 -26.96 13.63
N ALA A 237 -7.74 -25.63 13.53
CA ALA A 237 -8.64 -24.70 14.20
C ALA A 237 -10.05 -24.70 13.56
N PRO A 238 -11.13 -24.47 14.33
CA PRO A 238 -12.47 -24.26 13.77
C PRO A 238 -12.52 -23.10 12.76
N PRO A 239 -13.43 -23.12 11.77
CA PRO A 239 -13.66 -21.96 10.92
C PRO A 239 -14.26 -20.81 11.75
N LEU A 240 -13.79 -19.58 11.51
CA LEU A 240 -14.28 -18.38 12.18
C LEU A 240 -15.29 -17.61 11.33
N CYS A 241 -15.34 -17.89 10.03
CA CYS A 241 -16.33 -17.34 9.11
C CYS A 241 -16.60 -18.28 7.92
N LYS A 242 -17.67 -18.01 7.16
CA LYS A 242 -17.99 -18.80 5.95
C LYS A 242 -16.88 -18.78 4.90
N ALA A 243 -16.13 -17.66 4.80
CA ALA A 243 -15.02 -17.55 3.85
C ALA A 243 -13.90 -18.56 4.14
N ASP A 244 -13.73 -18.97 5.40
CA ASP A 244 -12.75 -19.99 5.78
C ASP A 244 -13.09 -21.35 5.17
N GLU A 245 -14.36 -21.76 5.20
CA GLU A 245 -14.83 -23.01 4.63
C GLU A 245 -14.56 -23.09 3.12
N PHE A 246 -14.72 -21.97 2.41
CA PHE A 246 -14.46 -21.89 0.97
C PHE A 246 -12.98 -22.09 0.61
N VAL A 247 -12.05 -21.65 1.46
CA VAL A 247 -10.60 -21.78 1.18
C VAL A 247 -10.00 -23.09 1.69
N MET A 248 -10.69 -23.82 2.57
CA MET A 248 -10.18 -25.06 3.20
C MET A 248 -9.66 -26.12 2.21
N PRO A 249 -10.34 -26.40 1.07
CA PRO A 249 -9.83 -27.37 0.09
C PRO A 249 -8.47 -26.95 -0.49
N ASN A 250 -8.27 -25.65 -0.73
CA ASN A 250 -7.00 -25.11 -1.23
C ASN A 250 -5.91 -25.24 -0.15
N LEU A 251 -6.21 -24.82 1.08
CA LEU A 251 -5.27 -24.87 2.19
C LEU A 251 -4.83 -26.31 2.53
N THR A 252 -5.76 -27.26 2.53
CA THR A 252 -5.45 -28.70 2.72
C THR A 252 -4.53 -29.23 1.63
N LYS A 253 -4.71 -28.79 0.38
CA LYS A 253 -3.81 -29.15 -0.73
C LYS A 253 -2.42 -28.55 -0.52
N LYS A 254 -2.35 -27.25 -0.20
CA LYS A 254 -1.08 -26.56 0.10
C LYS A 254 -0.33 -27.22 1.25
N LEU A 255 -1.01 -27.66 2.31
CA LEU A 255 -0.37 -28.37 3.42
C LEU A 255 0.33 -29.65 2.95
N LYS A 256 -0.34 -30.46 2.12
CA LYS A 256 0.26 -31.70 1.57
C LYS A 256 1.47 -31.41 0.69
N GLU A 257 1.46 -30.31 -0.05
CA GLU A 257 2.60 -29.87 -0.86
C GLU A 257 3.76 -29.40 0.03
N LEU A 258 3.47 -28.58 1.05
CA LEU A 258 4.47 -28.07 1.99
C LEU A 258 5.11 -29.17 2.85
N GLN A 259 4.35 -30.19 3.26
CA GLN A 259 4.89 -31.32 4.01
C GLN A 259 5.95 -32.11 3.21
N LYS A 260 5.82 -32.16 1.88
CA LYS A 260 6.76 -32.85 0.98
C LYS A 260 7.95 -31.98 0.55
N THR A 261 7.84 -30.67 0.68
CA THR A 261 8.86 -29.73 0.22
C THR A 261 9.98 -29.64 1.25
N GLN A 262 11.25 -29.68 0.84
CA GLN A 262 12.36 -29.45 1.75
C GLN A 262 12.33 -28.00 2.25
N ARG A 263 12.47 -27.82 3.57
CA ARG A 263 12.53 -26.51 4.22
C ARG A 263 13.98 -26.19 4.53
N THR A 264 14.43 -25.00 4.14
CA THR A 264 15.85 -24.61 4.21
C THR A 264 16.05 -23.28 4.92
N THR A 265 14.99 -22.59 5.30
CA THR A 265 15.05 -21.23 5.86
C THR A 265 14.25 -21.13 7.15
N ASN A 266 14.52 -20.05 7.89
CA ASN A 266 13.69 -19.61 9.01
C ASN A 266 13.39 -18.12 8.87
N ILE A 267 12.18 -17.73 9.27
CA ILE A 267 11.74 -16.33 9.35
C ILE A 267 11.42 -15.98 10.80
N ASN A 268 11.64 -14.72 11.17
CA ASN A 268 11.27 -14.23 12.50
C ASN A 268 9.78 -13.85 12.55
N THR A 269 9.05 -14.38 13.53
CA THR A 269 7.63 -14.10 13.80
C THR A 269 7.40 -13.47 15.18
N ASN A 270 8.49 -13.12 15.89
CA ASN A 270 8.47 -12.51 17.20
C ASN A 270 8.18 -11.01 17.11
N LEU A 271 7.02 -10.61 17.64
CA LEU A 271 6.58 -9.22 17.65
C LEU A 271 7.46 -8.30 18.51
N SER A 272 7.97 -8.80 19.65
CA SER A 272 8.83 -7.99 20.51
C SER A 272 10.15 -7.70 19.84
N ALA A 273 10.76 -8.72 19.21
CA ALA A 273 11.99 -8.55 18.45
C ALA A 273 11.81 -7.55 17.30
N LEU A 274 10.71 -7.65 16.54
CA LEU A 274 10.43 -6.71 15.45
C LEU A 274 10.24 -5.26 15.94
N LYS A 275 9.64 -5.05 17.11
CA LYS A 275 9.48 -3.70 17.69
C LYS A 275 10.82 -3.04 18.06
N GLU A 276 11.85 -3.84 18.32
CA GLU A 276 13.19 -3.37 18.69
C GLU A 276 14.15 -3.33 17.48
N ARG A 277 13.71 -3.80 16.30
CA ARG A 277 14.51 -3.87 15.07
C ARG A 277 14.83 -2.47 14.54
N ASP A 278 16.12 -2.13 14.43
CA ASP A 278 16.61 -0.93 13.75
C ASP A 278 16.96 -1.25 12.28
N PHE A 279 16.14 -0.83 11.32
CA PHE A 279 16.33 -1.17 9.90
C PHE A 279 17.55 -0.51 9.24
N ASN A 280 18.27 0.38 9.95
CA ASN A 280 19.55 0.91 9.48
C ASN A 280 20.72 -0.05 9.76
N GLN A 281 20.50 -1.05 10.61
CA GLN A 281 21.50 -2.06 10.91
C GLN A 281 21.26 -3.32 10.07
N PRO A 282 22.35 -3.99 9.64
CA PRO A 282 22.22 -5.30 9.03
C PRO A 282 21.46 -6.27 9.95
N LEU A 283 20.80 -7.27 9.36
CA LEU A 283 20.18 -8.35 10.12
C LEU A 283 21.18 -8.90 11.16
N PRO A 284 20.77 -9.06 12.43
CA PRO A 284 21.60 -9.69 13.46
C PRO A 284 22.14 -11.04 12.97
N GLU A 285 23.36 -11.40 13.36
CA GLU A 285 24.01 -12.64 12.89
C GLU A 285 23.15 -13.88 13.14
N GLU A 286 22.40 -13.93 14.25
CA GLU A 286 21.47 -15.01 14.59
C GLU A 286 20.32 -15.18 13.60
N GLU A 287 19.86 -14.09 12.98
CA GLU A 287 18.87 -14.11 11.90
C GLU A 287 19.52 -14.36 10.53
N ARG A 288 20.79 -14.00 10.36
CA ARG A 288 21.60 -14.39 9.19
C ARG A 288 21.89 -15.88 9.18
N PHE A 289 22.24 -16.52 10.31
CA PHE A 289 22.47 -17.98 10.39
C PHE A 289 21.20 -18.80 10.10
N ALA A 290 20.02 -18.22 10.31
CA ALA A 290 18.73 -18.81 9.95
C ALA A 290 18.40 -18.69 8.44
N LEU A 291 19.11 -17.80 7.72
CA LEU A 291 18.97 -17.49 6.30
C LEU A 291 20.19 -17.96 5.46
N GLU A 292 21.32 -18.25 6.11
CA GLU A 292 22.62 -18.52 5.52
C GLU A 292 23.18 -19.84 6.12
N MET A 293 22.45 -20.95 5.92
CA MET A 293 23.05 -22.29 6.00
C MET A 293 23.23 -22.83 4.58
N PRO A 294 24.44 -22.76 4.00
CA PRO A 294 24.81 -23.64 2.90
C PRO A 294 24.87 -25.09 3.43
N PRO A 295 24.55 -26.09 2.60
CA PRO A 295 24.66 -27.48 3.02
C PRO A 295 26.14 -27.83 3.14
N ASP A 296 26.60 -28.16 4.35
CA ASP A 296 27.82 -28.95 4.46
C ASP A 296 27.53 -30.33 3.83
N ALA A 297 28.22 -30.57 2.73
CA ALA A 297 28.08 -31.71 1.85
C ALA A 297 28.33 -33.05 2.58
N PRO A 298 27.69 -34.15 2.16
CA PRO A 298 28.25 -35.46 2.40
C PRO A 298 29.49 -35.63 1.51
N ASP A 299 30.59 -35.96 2.17
CA ASP A 299 31.84 -36.41 1.58
C ASP A 299 31.59 -37.62 0.66
N ALA A 300 31.85 -37.47 -0.64
CA ALA A 300 32.03 -38.57 -1.57
C ALA A 300 32.75 -38.08 -2.84
N GLY A 301 34.08 -38.05 -2.78
CA GLY A 301 34.90 -38.08 -3.97
C GLY A 301 34.62 -39.35 -4.79
N GLY A 302 34.34 -39.17 -6.07
CA GLY A 302 34.09 -40.24 -7.01
C GLY A 302 33.69 -39.69 -8.37
N THR A 303 34.69 -39.47 -9.20
CA THR A 303 34.63 -39.19 -10.63
C THR A 303 33.58 -40.04 -11.36
N ASP A 304 32.79 -39.44 -12.25
CA ASP A 304 32.93 -39.71 -13.68
C ASP A 304 32.10 -38.75 -14.54
N GLN A 305 32.70 -38.47 -15.69
CA GLN A 305 32.39 -37.49 -16.69
C GLN A 305 31.57 -38.16 -17.80
N GLU A 306 30.37 -37.69 -18.10
CA GLU A 306 29.71 -38.00 -19.37
C GLU A 306 28.86 -36.80 -19.83
N GLU A 307 29.18 -36.32 -21.02
CA GLU A 307 28.45 -35.32 -21.82
C GLU A 307 27.70 -36.07 -22.95
N PRO A 308 26.87 -35.40 -23.77
CA PRO A 308 25.45 -35.10 -23.59
C PRO A 308 24.54 -35.98 -24.48
N ALA A 309 23.23 -36.04 -24.19
CA ALA A 309 22.23 -36.55 -25.13
C ALA A 309 21.00 -35.64 -25.19
N GLU A 310 20.83 -34.99 -26.33
CA GLU A 310 19.60 -34.31 -26.73
C GLU A 310 18.42 -35.28 -26.76
N THR A 311 17.28 -34.90 -26.17
CA THR A 311 15.96 -35.21 -26.77
C THR A 311 14.93 -34.16 -26.40
N ARG A 312 14.56 -33.42 -27.43
CA ARG A 312 13.41 -32.53 -27.58
C ARG A 312 12.11 -33.22 -27.19
N CYS A 313 11.36 -32.66 -26.23
CA CYS A 313 9.93 -32.93 -26.09
C CYS A 313 9.14 -31.63 -25.83
N LYS A 314 8.28 -31.31 -26.81
CA LYS A 314 7.23 -30.30 -26.73
C LYS A 314 6.27 -30.65 -25.59
N GLY A 315 5.94 -29.67 -24.76
CA GLY A 315 4.88 -29.78 -23.76
C GLY A 315 4.21 -28.44 -23.56
N VAL A 316 3.13 -28.22 -24.30
CA VAL A 316 2.24 -27.06 -24.22
C VAL A 316 1.59 -27.06 -22.83
N TYR A 317 1.89 -26.08 -21.98
CA TYR A 317 1.15 -25.86 -20.73
C TYR A 317 -0.06 -24.95 -20.98
N PRO A 318 -1.27 -25.33 -20.55
CA PRO A 318 -2.49 -24.65 -20.92
C PRO A 318 -2.66 -23.33 -20.16
N LEU A 319 -2.81 -22.24 -20.92
CA LEU A 319 -3.39 -20.96 -20.54
C LEU A 319 -4.86 -21.13 -20.12
N ALA A 320 -5.11 -21.79 -18.99
CA ALA A 320 -6.47 -22.00 -18.46
C ALA A 320 -6.69 -21.43 -17.04
N ALA A 321 -5.65 -20.87 -16.40
CA ALA A 321 -5.76 -20.25 -15.08
C ALA A 321 -5.80 -18.70 -15.10
N VAL A 322 -5.88 -18.07 -16.28
CA VAL A 322 -6.00 -16.61 -16.42
C VAL A 322 -7.47 -16.16 -16.59
N ALA A 323 -8.40 -17.08 -16.83
CA ALA A 323 -9.82 -16.75 -17.00
C ALA A 323 -10.56 -16.49 -15.66
N GLY A 324 -10.07 -17.02 -14.54
CA GLY A 324 -10.68 -16.83 -13.21
C GLY A 324 -10.40 -15.47 -12.57
N LEU A 325 -9.23 -14.87 -12.87
CA LEU A 325 -8.85 -13.56 -12.33
C LEU A 325 -9.52 -12.39 -13.08
N LEU A 326 -9.82 -12.58 -14.37
CA LEU A 326 -10.61 -11.62 -15.15
C LEU A 326 -12.09 -11.65 -14.78
N ALA A 327 -12.61 -12.74 -14.20
CA ALA A 327 -14.02 -12.82 -13.82
C ALA A 327 -14.37 -11.95 -12.61
N VAL A 328 -13.43 -11.74 -11.67
CA VAL A 328 -13.65 -10.91 -10.47
C VAL A 328 -13.54 -9.42 -10.80
N THR A 329 -12.60 -9.02 -11.66
CA THR A 329 -12.51 -7.66 -12.18
C THR A 329 -13.65 -7.37 -13.17
N ALA A 330 -14.03 -8.33 -14.02
CA ALA A 330 -15.19 -8.19 -14.90
C ALA A 330 -16.52 -8.16 -14.12
N LEU A 331 -16.68 -8.89 -13.02
CA LEU A 331 -17.88 -8.78 -12.19
C LEU A 331 -18.00 -7.38 -11.58
N TRP A 332 -16.89 -6.78 -11.14
CA TRP A 332 -16.88 -5.39 -10.67
C TRP A 332 -17.26 -4.40 -11.79
N PHE A 333 -16.74 -4.59 -13.01
CA PHE A 333 -17.11 -3.78 -14.19
C PHE A 333 -18.58 -3.99 -14.64
N VAL A 334 -19.11 -5.22 -14.60
CA VAL A 334 -20.48 -5.54 -14.99
C VAL A 334 -21.50 -5.04 -13.96
N PHE A 335 -21.18 -5.10 -12.67
CA PHE A 335 -22.01 -4.47 -11.63
C PHE A 335 -22.00 -2.95 -11.72
N ARG A 336 -20.91 -2.33 -12.20
CA ARG A 336 -20.84 -0.88 -12.48
C ARG A 336 -21.71 -0.49 -13.70
N ARG A 337 -21.72 -1.30 -14.76
CA ARG A 337 -22.51 -1.05 -15.98
C ARG A 337 -24.03 -1.16 -15.78
N LYS A 338 -24.49 -2.02 -14.86
CA LYS A 338 -25.94 -2.18 -14.58
C LYS A 338 -26.52 -1.10 -13.64
N ARG A 339 -25.69 -0.35 -12.91
CA ARG A 339 -26.16 0.73 -12.02
C ARG A 339 -26.25 2.10 -12.69
N GLY A 340 -25.80 2.25 -13.95
CA GLY A 340 -25.87 3.49 -14.72
C GLY A 340 -26.83 3.45 -15.93
N SER A 341 -27.77 2.51 -15.96
CA SER A 341 -28.81 2.45 -17.00
C SER A 341 -30.19 2.55 -16.37
N VAL A 342 -30.60 3.77 -16.05
CA VAL A 342 -31.98 4.26 -16.23
C VAL A 342 -31.89 5.57 -16.98
#